data_AF-T0F7I5-F1
#
_entry.id   AF-T0F7I5-F1
#
_cell.length_a   1.000
_cell.length_b   1.000
_cell.length_c   1.000
_cell.angle_alpha   90.00
_cell.angle_beta   90.00
_cell.angle_gamma   90.00
#
_symmetry.space_group_name_H-M   'P 1'
#
loop_
_entity.id
_entity.type
_entity.pdbx_description
1 polymer ?
#
loop_
_entity_poly.entity_id
_entity_poly.type
_entity_poly.pdbx_seq_one_letter_code
_entity_poly.pdbx_strand_id
1 'polypeptide(L)'
;MKNIIFIAMILSSHSLFSIDLENSWFIDTKEMKCKNVLEAKQNNKLDISPQGIKKADASCRKTKLTKIENKDGINTLACIGREYFFTASEDSCKRLEQFISLNARKWYWLAYRDSKANCGYTGEPPFDSMAPEKFVYKEGCKLITYNLESGVLLFDCSGNPTYSDMPKIAFTDSQEKCLTLKDLYHAN
;
A
#
# COMPACT_ATOMS: atom_id res chain seq x y z
N MET A 1 2.65 3.71 -24.87
CA MET A 1 1.38 2.95 -24.84
C MET A 1 1.06 2.66 -23.37
N LYS A 2 -0.08 3.16 -22.87
CA LYS A 2 -0.47 3.04 -21.45
C LYS A 2 -1.14 1.68 -21.23
N ASN A 3 -0.53 0.83 -20.41
CA ASN A 3 -1.15 -0.42 -19.96
C ASN A 3 -2.23 -0.09 -18.92
N ILE A 4 -3.49 -0.13 -19.35
CA ILE A 4 -4.65 -0.10 -18.47
C ILE A 4 -4.84 -1.52 -17.96
N ILE A 5 -4.67 -1.74 -16.66
CA ILE A 5 -4.95 -3.02 -16.02
C ILE A 5 -6.47 -3.15 -15.92
N PHE A 6 -7.07 -3.95 -16.80
CA PHE A 6 -8.46 -4.41 -16.71
C PHE A 6 -8.49 -5.71 -15.89
N ILE A 7 -9.02 -5.67 -14.68
CA ILE A 7 -9.32 -6.90 -13.91
C ILE A 7 -10.75 -7.31 -14.23
N ALA A 8 -10.88 -8.50 -14.82
CA ALA A 8 -12.14 -9.09 -15.23
C ALA A 8 -13.00 -9.49 -14.03
N MET A 9 -14.28 -9.17 -14.13
CA MET A 9 -15.36 -9.36 -13.16
C MET A 9 -15.68 -10.86 -12.99
N ILE A 10 -15.53 -11.41 -11.78
CA ILE A 10 -16.00 -12.77 -11.45
C ILE A 10 -17.05 -12.72 -10.33
N LEU A 11 -18.23 -13.19 -10.72
CA LEU A 11 -19.37 -13.77 -10.00
C LEU A 11 -19.61 -13.42 -8.51
N SER A 12 -20.74 -12.75 -8.32
CA SER A 12 -21.30 -12.24 -7.07
C SER A 12 -21.85 -13.31 -6.14
N SER A 13 -21.20 -13.51 -4.98
CA SER A 13 -21.87 -13.98 -3.77
C SER A 13 -22.56 -12.78 -3.10
N HIS A 14 -23.88 -12.88 -2.92
CA HIS A 14 -24.68 -11.83 -2.29
C HIS A 14 -24.53 -11.91 -0.77
N SER A 15 -23.48 -11.32 -0.20
CA SER A 15 -23.46 -11.06 1.23
C SER A 15 -24.25 -9.79 1.54
N LEU A 16 -25.33 -9.92 2.33
CA LEU A 16 -26.00 -8.83 3.04
C LEU A 16 -25.08 -8.28 4.14
N PHE A 17 -23.99 -7.61 3.74
CA PHE A 17 -23.19 -6.81 4.65
C PHE A 17 -23.56 -5.34 4.44
N SER A 18 -24.61 -4.87 5.12
CA SER A 18 -24.69 -3.46 5.48
C SER A 18 -23.79 -3.25 6.70
N ILE A 19 -22.47 -3.33 6.50
CA ILE A 19 -21.54 -2.88 7.54
C ILE A 19 -21.69 -1.37 7.56
N ASP A 20 -22.27 -0.86 8.63
CA ASP A 20 -22.31 0.57 8.87
C ASP A 20 -20.90 1.01 9.27
N LEU A 21 -20.14 1.44 8.25
CA LEU A 21 -18.74 1.85 8.38
C LEU A 21 -18.61 3.29 8.91
N GLU A 22 -19.58 3.76 9.71
CA GLU A 22 -19.52 5.13 10.25
C GLU A 22 -18.30 5.33 11.13
N ASN A 23 -17.90 4.33 11.92
CA ASN A 23 -16.65 4.35 12.69
C ASN A 23 -15.51 3.60 11.96
N SER A 24 -15.24 3.99 10.72
CA SER A 24 -14.15 3.44 9.91
C SER A 24 -13.17 4.53 9.47
N TRP A 25 -12.06 4.09 8.88
CA TRP A 25 -11.06 4.94 8.29
C TRP A 25 -11.11 4.84 6.77
N PHE A 26 -11.11 5.98 6.12
CA PHE A 26 -11.11 6.16 4.68
C PHE A 26 -9.74 6.64 4.22
N ILE A 27 -9.24 6.10 3.10
CA ILE A 27 -8.06 6.68 2.45
C ILE A 27 -8.45 7.62 1.33
N ASP A 28 -8.08 8.89 1.48
CA ASP A 28 -8.13 9.85 0.40
C ASP A 28 -6.95 9.61 -0.54
N THR A 29 -7.19 8.94 -1.66
CA THR A 29 -6.13 8.61 -2.64
C THR A 29 -5.61 9.83 -3.40
N LYS A 30 -6.27 11.00 -3.34
CA LYS A 30 -5.74 12.24 -3.93
C LYS A 30 -4.74 12.91 -3.01
N GLU A 31 -5.07 12.98 -1.72
CA GLU A 31 -4.20 13.59 -0.71
C GLU A 31 -3.20 12.59 -0.12
N MET A 32 -3.39 11.29 -0.37
CA MET A 32 -2.70 10.18 0.28
C MET A 32 -2.73 10.31 1.81
N LYS A 33 -3.94 10.47 2.36
CA LYS A 33 -4.16 10.63 3.79
C LYS A 33 -5.32 9.80 4.31
N CYS A 34 -5.12 9.21 5.47
CA CYS A 34 -6.17 8.58 6.26
C CYS A 34 -7.08 9.61 6.92
N LYS A 35 -8.39 9.42 6.76
CA LYS A 35 -9.45 10.27 7.35
C LYS A 35 -10.43 9.37 8.09
N ASN A 36 -10.78 9.70 9.32
CA ASN A 36 -11.86 9.02 10.03
C ASN A 36 -13.21 9.43 9.43
N VAL A 37 -14.08 8.46 9.13
CA VAL A 37 -15.37 8.70 8.49
C VAL A 37 -16.32 9.48 9.39
N LEU A 38 -16.39 9.13 10.68
CA LEU A 38 -17.25 9.80 11.66
C LEU A 38 -16.81 11.25 11.87
N GLU A 39 -15.51 11.47 12.07
CA GLU A 39 -14.96 12.82 12.28
C GLU A 39 -15.17 13.71 11.06
N ALA A 40 -14.95 13.20 9.85
CA ALA A 40 -15.20 13.96 8.62
C ALA A 40 -16.67 14.37 8.49
N LYS A 41 -17.61 13.50 8.87
CA LYS A 41 -19.04 13.77 8.85
C LYS A 41 -19.46 14.79 9.91
N GLN A 42 -18.95 14.67 11.13
CA GLN A 42 -19.32 15.53 12.25
C GLN A 42 -18.65 16.91 12.19
N ASN A 43 -17.34 16.95 11.92
CA ASN A 43 -16.55 18.18 12.03
C ASN A 43 -16.48 18.93 10.70
N ASN A 44 -16.34 18.21 9.59
CA ASN A 44 -16.14 18.82 8.26
C ASN A 44 -17.42 18.83 7.42
N LYS A 45 -18.54 18.31 7.96
CA LYS A 45 -19.83 18.14 7.26
C LYS A 45 -19.68 17.39 5.93
N LEU A 46 -18.68 16.52 5.81
CA LEU A 46 -18.37 15.75 4.61
C LEU A 46 -18.68 14.27 4.87
N ASP A 47 -19.73 13.76 4.23
CA ASP A 47 -20.11 12.36 4.34
C ASP A 47 -19.28 11.47 3.40
N ILE A 48 -18.11 11.05 3.87
CA ILE A 48 -17.20 10.11 3.18
C ILE A 48 -17.52 8.64 3.47
N SER A 49 -18.66 8.34 4.10
CA SER A 49 -19.11 6.95 4.29
C SER A 49 -19.45 6.29 2.94
N PRO A 50 -19.54 4.96 2.85
CA PRO A 50 -20.00 4.29 1.63
C PRO A 50 -21.37 4.80 1.16
N GLN A 51 -22.30 5.08 2.08
CA GLN A 51 -23.62 5.64 1.73
C GLN A 51 -23.49 7.09 1.24
N GLY A 52 -22.65 7.90 1.90
CA GLY A 52 -22.37 9.28 1.49
C GLY A 52 -21.79 9.37 0.08
N ILE A 53 -20.79 8.54 -0.22
CA ILE A 53 -20.18 8.43 -1.55
C ILE A 53 -21.19 7.97 -2.59
N LYS A 54 -22.01 6.96 -2.29
CA LYS A 54 -23.08 6.49 -3.20
C LYS A 54 -24.12 7.57 -3.51
N LYS A 55 -24.41 8.46 -2.56
CA LYS A 55 -25.32 9.59 -2.77
C LYS A 55 -24.68 10.67 -3.64
N ALA A 56 -23.43 11.02 -3.35
CA ALA A 56 -22.70 12.10 -4.03
C ALA A 56 -22.19 11.72 -5.43
N ASP A 57 -21.82 10.46 -5.64
CA ASP A 57 -21.20 9.96 -6.88
C ASP A 57 -22.15 8.98 -7.58
N ALA A 58 -22.72 9.44 -8.70
CA ALA A 58 -23.65 8.64 -9.51
C ALA A 58 -23.01 7.34 -10.02
N SER A 59 -21.70 7.31 -10.24
CA SER A 59 -20.97 6.12 -10.70
C SER A 59 -20.90 5.03 -9.61
N CYS A 60 -21.08 5.42 -8.35
CA CYS A 60 -21.03 4.52 -7.21
C CYS A 60 -22.40 3.97 -6.80
N ARG A 61 -23.52 4.55 -7.23
CA ARG A 61 -24.88 4.26 -6.69
C ARG A 61 -25.23 2.77 -6.58
N LYS A 62 -24.89 1.98 -7.60
CA LYS A 62 -25.20 0.55 -7.69
C LYS A 62 -24.07 -0.37 -7.25
N THR A 63 -22.91 0.20 -6.88
CA THR A 63 -21.73 -0.57 -6.50
C THR A 63 -21.91 -1.17 -5.12
N LYS A 64 -21.41 -2.38 -4.91
CA LYS A 64 -21.42 -3.04 -3.61
C LYS A 64 -20.08 -2.78 -2.93
N LEU A 65 -20.12 -2.64 -1.61
CA LEU A 65 -18.91 -2.67 -0.82
C LEU A 65 -18.40 -4.12 -0.84
N THR A 66 -17.13 -4.32 -1.14
CA THR A 66 -16.50 -5.64 -1.25
C THR A 66 -15.24 -5.69 -0.37
N LYS A 67 -14.86 -6.88 0.09
CA LYS A 67 -13.59 -7.06 0.80
C LYS A 67 -12.51 -7.37 -0.21
N ILE A 68 -11.31 -6.81 -0.03
CA ILE A 68 -10.16 -7.16 -0.86
C ILE A 68 -9.62 -8.50 -0.37
N GLU A 69 -9.58 -9.50 -1.26
CA GLU A 69 -9.00 -10.80 -0.95
C GLU A 69 -7.51 -10.66 -0.57
N ASN A 70 -7.07 -11.46 0.41
CA ASN A 70 -5.70 -11.45 0.93
C ASN A 70 -5.26 -10.12 1.58
N LYS A 71 -6.19 -9.21 1.87
CA LYS A 71 -5.95 -7.98 2.64
C LYS A 71 -6.99 -7.80 3.73
N ASP A 72 -6.76 -8.47 4.85
CA ASP A 72 -7.67 -8.47 5.98
C ASP A 72 -8.03 -7.06 6.44
N GLY A 73 -9.32 -6.83 6.65
CA GLY A 73 -9.83 -5.57 7.18
C GLY A 73 -9.93 -4.42 6.17
N ILE A 74 -9.69 -4.65 4.87
CA ILE A 74 -9.86 -3.64 3.82
C ILE A 74 -11.13 -3.92 3.01
N ASN A 75 -12.06 -2.96 3.07
CA ASN A 75 -13.22 -2.91 2.21
C ASN A 75 -12.99 -1.90 1.09
N THR A 76 -13.50 -2.19 -0.10
CA THR A 76 -13.43 -1.32 -1.27
C THR A 76 -14.80 -1.09 -1.87
N LEU A 77 -15.00 0.13 -2.36
CA LEU A 77 -16.10 0.53 -3.21
C LEU A 77 -15.52 0.93 -4.58
N ALA A 78 -15.56 0.00 -5.53
CA ALA A 78 -15.07 0.23 -6.88
C ALA A 78 -16.16 0.87 -7.75
N CYS A 79 -15.96 2.12 -8.13
CA CYS A 79 -16.84 2.89 -9.02
C CYS A 79 -16.18 3.10 -10.39
N ILE A 80 -16.93 3.59 -11.37
CA ILE A 80 -16.38 3.80 -12.71
C ILE A 80 -15.29 4.89 -12.65
N GLY A 81 -14.04 4.50 -12.88
CA GLY A 81 -12.88 5.40 -12.91
C GLY A 81 -12.34 5.81 -11.53
N ARG A 82 -12.86 5.26 -10.43
CA ARG A 82 -12.38 5.54 -9.08
C ARG A 82 -12.67 4.40 -8.12
N GLU A 83 -11.72 4.12 -7.25
CA GLU A 83 -11.87 3.17 -6.16
C GLU A 83 -11.71 3.88 -4.81
N TYR A 84 -12.55 3.51 -3.85
CA TYR A 84 -12.56 4.06 -2.50
C TYR A 84 -12.27 2.93 -1.52
N PHE A 85 -11.36 3.13 -0.56
CA PHE A 85 -10.98 2.10 0.41
C PHE A 85 -11.33 2.51 1.84
N PHE A 86 -11.75 1.51 2.61
CA PHE A 86 -12.20 1.65 3.99
C PHE A 86 -11.56 0.57 4.86
N THR A 87 -11.06 0.96 6.03
CA THR A 87 -10.45 0.05 6.99
C THR A 87 -11.07 0.22 8.37
N ALA A 88 -10.95 -0.80 9.22
CA ALA A 88 -11.52 -0.76 10.56
C ALA A 88 -10.73 0.13 11.55
N SER A 89 -9.44 0.38 11.29
CA SER A 89 -8.57 1.17 12.18
C SER A 89 -7.66 2.13 11.41
N GLU A 90 -7.16 3.13 12.13
CA GLU A 90 -6.19 4.11 11.63
C GLU A 90 -4.91 3.42 11.16
N ASP A 91 -4.38 2.49 11.98
CA ASP A 91 -3.17 1.75 11.66
C ASP A 91 -3.32 0.94 10.36
N SER A 92 -4.49 0.31 10.17
CA SER A 92 -4.78 -0.42 8.93
C SER A 92 -4.86 0.52 7.73
N CYS A 93 -5.41 1.72 7.92
CA CYS A 93 -5.44 2.74 6.89
C CYS A 93 -4.03 3.23 6.55
N LYS A 94 -3.19 3.53 7.55
CA LYS A 94 -1.80 3.98 7.35
C LYS A 94 -0.97 2.93 6.63
N ARG A 95 -1.16 1.64 6.94
CA ARG A 95 -0.52 0.55 6.18
C ARG A 95 -1.00 0.51 4.73
N LEU A 96 -2.28 0.73 4.47
CA LEU A 96 -2.81 0.81 3.10
C LEU A 96 -2.27 2.04 2.35
N GLU A 97 -2.17 3.18 3.02
CA GLU A 97 -1.57 4.41 2.50
C GLU A 97 -0.11 4.18 2.09
N GLN A 98 0.66 3.54 2.96
CA GLN A 98 2.02 3.11 2.65
C GLN A 98 2.02 2.17 1.44
N PHE A 99 1.22 1.09 1.46
CA PHE A 99 1.15 0.13 0.35
C PHE A 99 0.90 0.81 -1.01
N ILE A 100 -0.11 1.70 -1.08
CA ILE A 100 -0.46 2.40 -2.32
C ILE A 100 0.68 3.35 -2.74
N SER A 101 1.26 4.09 -1.79
CA SER A 101 2.36 5.02 -2.06
C SER A 101 3.60 4.31 -2.63
N LEU A 102 3.89 3.11 -2.13
CA LEU A 102 4.99 2.28 -2.60
C LEU A 102 4.70 1.69 -3.98
N ASN A 103 3.50 1.18 -4.22
CA ASN A 103 3.15 0.58 -5.51
C ASN A 103 3.12 1.62 -6.67
N ALA A 104 2.91 2.90 -6.37
CA ALA A 104 2.89 3.97 -7.37
C ALA A 104 4.27 4.33 -7.96
N ARG A 105 5.36 3.71 -7.49
CA ARG A 105 6.74 4.10 -7.81
C ARG A 105 7.58 2.93 -8.31
N LYS A 106 8.67 3.27 -8.99
CA LYS A 106 9.75 2.33 -9.29
C LYS A 106 10.69 2.24 -8.10
N TRP A 107 11.14 1.04 -7.77
CA TRP A 107 12.05 0.80 -6.67
C TRP A 107 13.26 0.00 -7.10
N TYR A 108 14.40 0.37 -6.55
CA TYR A 108 15.64 -0.36 -6.62
C TYR A 108 15.92 -0.93 -5.24
N TRP A 109 16.11 -2.24 -5.20
CA TRP A 109 16.43 -2.99 -4.00
C TRP A 109 17.94 -3.05 -3.83
N LEU A 110 18.40 -2.73 -2.62
CA LEU A 110 19.77 -2.97 -2.18
C LEU A 110 19.82 -4.27 -1.37
N ALA A 111 20.36 -5.34 -1.96
CA ALA A 111 20.50 -6.64 -1.33
C ALA A 111 21.91 -6.82 -0.76
N TYR A 112 22.04 -7.21 0.50
CA TYR A 112 23.30 -7.67 1.09
C TYR A 112 23.27 -9.19 1.16
N ARG A 113 24.08 -9.86 0.33
CA ARG A 113 24.26 -11.31 0.40
C ARG A 113 25.71 -11.66 0.14
N ASP A 114 26.27 -12.60 0.89
CA ASP A 114 27.62 -13.14 0.69
C ASP A 114 28.70 -12.03 0.60
N SER A 115 28.61 -11.05 1.51
CA SER A 115 29.49 -9.87 1.56
C SER A 115 29.48 -8.99 0.29
N LYS A 116 28.46 -9.13 -0.57
CA LYS A 116 28.24 -8.31 -1.76
C LYS A 116 26.92 -7.57 -1.69
N ALA A 117 27.00 -6.25 -1.76
CA ALA A 117 25.86 -5.40 -1.99
C ALA A 117 25.52 -5.38 -3.50
N ASN A 118 24.27 -5.72 -3.85
CA ASN A 118 23.76 -5.69 -5.22
C ASN A 118 22.57 -4.73 -5.32
N CYS A 119 22.46 -4.07 -6.47
CA CYS A 119 21.32 -3.22 -6.82
C CYS A 119 20.48 -3.90 -7.90
N GLY A 120 19.20 -4.11 -7.63
CA GLY A 120 18.26 -4.71 -8.57
C GLY A 120 17.00 -3.88 -8.72
N TYR A 121 16.51 -3.68 -9.94
CA TYR A 121 15.22 -3.04 -10.17
C TYR A 121 14.09 -4.03 -9.84
N THR A 122 13.21 -3.69 -8.91
CA THR A 122 12.13 -4.59 -8.45
C THR A 122 11.00 -4.75 -9.47
N GLY A 123 11.08 -4.12 -10.65
CA GLY A 123 10.15 -4.37 -11.76
C GLY A 123 10.62 -5.47 -12.71
N GLU A 124 11.81 -6.04 -12.51
CA GLU A 124 12.40 -7.07 -13.36
C GLU A 124 12.66 -8.37 -12.58
N PRO A 125 12.41 -9.54 -13.17
CA PRO A 125 12.88 -10.80 -12.60
C PRO A 125 14.42 -10.81 -12.44
N PRO A 126 14.98 -11.35 -11.36
CA PRO A 126 14.33 -12.08 -10.25
C PRO A 126 13.90 -11.18 -9.06
N PHE A 127 13.98 -9.86 -9.21
CA PHE A 127 13.83 -8.91 -8.11
C PHE A 127 12.37 -8.47 -7.87
N ASP A 128 11.43 -8.93 -8.68
CA ASP A 128 10.00 -8.65 -8.55
C ASP A 128 9.43 -9.12 -7.21
N SER A 129 9.90 -10.27 -6.70
CA SER A 129 9.56 -10.80 -5.38
C SER A 129 9.96 -9.87 -4.22
N MET A 130 10.84 -8.91 -4.50
CA MET A 130 11.45 -8.03 -3.51
C MET A 130 10.91 -6.61 -3.60
N ALA A 131 9.80 -6.37 -4.29
CA ALA A 131 9.16 -5.05 -4.30
C ALA A 131 8.69 -4.63 -2.89
N PRO A 132 8.90 -3.37 -2.47
CA PRO A 132 8.72 -2.93 -1.07
C PRO A 132 7.27 -3.04 -0.58
N GLU A 133 6.28 -2.93 -1.45
CA GLU A 133 4.87 -3.11 -1.10
C GLU A 133 4.55 -4.53 -0.61
N LYS A 134 5.36 -5.52 -0.99
CA LYS A 134 5.23 -6.92 -0.51
C LYS A 134 5.64 -7.07 0.95
N PHE A 135 6.38 -6.12 1.51
CA PHE A 135 6.86 -6.14 2.89
C PHE A 135 5.92 -5.44 3.88
N VAL A 136 5.03 -4.55 3.40
CA VAL A 136 4.09 -3.78 4.25
C VAL A 136 3.19 -4.67 5.10
N TYR A 137 2.73 -5.79 4.53
CA TYR A 137 1.87 -6.77 5.19
C TYR A 137 2.60 -8.07 5.54
N LYS A 138 3.91 -8.12 5.34
CA LYS A 138 4.69 -9.33 5.63
C LYS A 138 4.86 -9.44 7.15
N GLU A 139 4.41 -10.55 7.72
CA GLU A 139 4.57 -10.83 9.14
C GLU A 139 6.06 -10.73 9.55
N GLY A 140 6.33 -10.16 10.71
CA GLY A 140 7.70 -9.96 11.19
C GLY A 140 8.49 -8.85 10.49
N CYS A 141 7.91 -8.19 9.49
CA CYS A 141 8.48 -7.00 8.84
C CYS A 141 7.79 -5.71 9.31
N LYS A 142 8.56 -4.63 9.48
CA LYS A 142 8.11 -3.31 9.90
C LYS A 142 8.89 -2.23 9.15
N LEU A 143 8.20 -1.21 8.67
CA LEU A 143 8.82 -0.04 8.06
C LEU A 143 9.49 0.79 9.17
N ILE A 144 10.82 0.95 9.12
CA ILE A 144 11.59 1.77 10.06
C ILE A 144 11.67 3.21 9.57
N THR A 145 11.93 3.40 8.27
CA THR A 145 12.17 4.71 7.68
C THR A 145 11.49 4.80 6.34
N TYR A 146 10.73 5.87 6.15
CA TYR A 146 10.19 6.27 4.88
C TYR A 146 10.42 7.77 4.71
N ASN A 147 11.42 8.10 3.90
CA ASN A 147 11.64 9.49 3.51
C ASN A 147 11.33 9.62 2.03
N LEU A 148 10.19 10.25 1.77
CA LEU A 148 9.66 10.52 0.44
C LEU A 148 10.53 11.43 -0.41
N GLU A 149 11.26 12.35 0.24
CA GLU A 149 12.13 13.34 -0.42
C GLU A 149 13.50 12.75 -0.72
N SER A 150 14.08 12.00 0.22
CA SER A 150 15.34 11.29 -0.01
C SER A 150 15.15 10.06 -0.88
N GLY A 151 13.92 9.55 -1.01
CA GLY A 151 13.60 8.36 -1.79
C GLY A 151 14.17 7.09 -1.19
N VAL A 152 14.53 7.10 0.09
CA VAL A 152 15.09 5.94 0.81
C VAL A 152 14.03 5.35 1.72
N LEU A 153 13.92 4.03 1.65
CA LEU A 153 13.02 3.25 2.47
C LEU A 153 13.74 2.07 3.11
N LEU A 154 13.45 1.82 4.39
CA LEU A 154 14.07 0.76 5.18
C LEU A 154 13.01 -0.06 5.92
N PHE A 155 13.01 -1.37 5.69
CA PHE A 155 12.25 -2.34 6.49
C PHE A 155 13.17 -3.07 7.48
N ASP A 156 12.69 -3.25 8.71
CA ASP A 156 13.15 -4.27 9.65
C ASP A 156 12.34 -5.54 9.43
N CYS A 157 12.98 -6.64 9.08
CA CYS A 157 12.39 -7.96 8.96
C CYS A 157 13.02 -8.97 9.92
N SER A 158 13.70 -8.51 10.99
CA SER A 158 14.31 -9.39 12.01
C SER A 158 13.32 -10.34 12.69
N GLY A 159 12.03 -10.00 12.71
CA GLY A 159 10.97 -10.86 13.22
C GLY A 159 10.51 -11.95 12.24
N ASN A 160 11.04 -12.00 11.01
CA ASN A 160 10.68 -12.99 10.01
C ASN A 160 11.85 -13.95 9.71
N PRO A 161 11.72 -15.25 10.03
CA PRO A 161 12.79 -16.23 9.80
C PRO A 161 13.24 -16.36 8.33
N THR A 162 12.37 -16.03 7.36
CA THR A 162 12.71 -16.07 5.93
C THR A 162 13.81 -15.07 5.56
N TYR A 163 13.95 -13.99 6.35
CA TYR A 163 14.89 -12.90 6.10
C TYR A 163 15.95 -12.80 7.21
N SER A 164 16.24 -13.88 7.93
CA SER A 164 17.26 -13.90 8.98
C SER A 164 18.63 -13.42 8.50
N ASP A 165 18.97 -13.77 7.25
CA ASP A 165 20.27 -13.44 6.63
C ASP A 165 20.31 -12.01 6.11
N MET A 166 19.15 -11.38 5.98
CA MET A 166 19.00 -9.99 5.53
C MET A 166 17.84 -9.30 6.29
N PRO A 167 18.01 -9.08 7.61
CA PRO A 167 16.94 -8.60 8.47
C PRO A 167 16.64 -7.12 8.26
N LYS A 168 17.47 -6.40 7.50
CA LYS A 168 17.24 -5.00 7.12
C LYS A 168 17.25 -4.88 5.61
N ILE A 169 16.16 -4.37 5.05
CA ILE A 169 15.94 -4.32 3.61
C ILE A 169 15.78 -2.87 3.19
N ALA A 170 16.72 -2.40 2.37
CA ALA A 170 16.77 -1.03 1.91
C ALA A 170 16.32 -0.92 0.45
N PHE A 171 15.56 0.14 0.18
CA PHE A 171 15.00 0.46 -1.13
C PHE A 171 15.29 1.92 -1.47
N THR A 172 15.51 2.18 -2.75
CA THR A 172 15.63 3.53 -3.30
C THR A 172 14.73 3.73 -4.50
N ASP A 173 14.34 4.97 -4.77
CA ASP A 173 13.55 5.33 -5.95
C ASP A 173 14.39 5.50 -7.24
N SER A 174 15.72 5.42 -7.15
CA SER A 174 16.63 5.52 -8.30
C SER A 174 17.80 4.53 -8.25
N GLN A 175 18.25 4.11 -9.43
CA GLN A 175 19.40 3.22 -9.59
C GLN A 175 20.68 3.87 -9.07
N GLU A 176 20.88 5.15 -9.39
CA GLU A 176 22.03 5.94 -8.94
C GLU A 176 22.14 5.95 -7.41
N LYS A 177 21.05 6.26 -6.69
CA LYS A 177 21.04 6.23 -5.23
C LYS A 177 21.33 4.83 -4.69
N CYS A 178 20.81 3.78 -5.34
CA CYS A 178 21.12 2.42 -4.94
C CYS A 178 22.63 2.15 -5.07
N LEU A 179 23.24 2.52 -6.20
CA LEU A 179 24.67 2.35 -6.43
C LEU A 179 25.52 3.14 -5.44
N THR A 180 25.13 4.39 -5.13
CA THR A 180 25.80 5.21 -4.10
C THR A 180 25.72 4.57 -2.72
N LEU A 181 24.54 4.09 -2.31
CA LEU A 181 24.40 3.39 -1.02
C LEU A 181 25.22 2.11 -1.00
N LYS A 182 25.22 1.33 -2.09
CA LYS A 182 26.03 0.13 -2.24
C LYS A 182 27.52 0.42 -1.98
N ASP A 183 28.04 1.49 -2.56
CA ASP A 183 29.46 1.86 -2.42
C ASP A 183 29.81 2.34 -1.00
N LEU A 184 28.89 3.05 -0.32
CA LEU A 184 29.06 3.49 1.07
C LEU A 184 29.13 2.33 2.08
N TYR A 185 28.44 1.23 1.80
CA TYR A 185 28.47 0.05 2.66
C TYR A 185 29.68 -0.85 2.44
N HIS A 186 30.30 -0.83 1.25
CA HIS A 186 31.55 -1.55 0.99
C HIS A 186 32.79 -0.80 1.47
N ALA A 187 32.67 0.51 1.72
CA ALA A 187 33.76 1.35 2.21
C ALA A 187 33.99 1.25 3.75
N ASN A 188 33.12 0.54 4.47
CA ASN A 188 33.19 0.29 5.92
C ASN A 188 33.33 -1.22 6.20
#